data_AF-A0A8S1ZE34-F1
#
_entry.id   AF-A0A8S1ZE34-F1
#
_cell.length_a   1.000
_cell.length_b   1.000
_cell.length_c   1.000
_cell.angle_alpha   90.00
_cell.angle_beta   90.00
_cell.angle_gamma   90.00
#
_symmetry.space_group_name_H-M   'P 1'
#
loop_
_entity.id
_entity.type
_entity.pdbx_description
1 polymer ?
#
loop_
_entity_poly.entity_id
_entity_poly.type
_entity_poly.pdbx_seq_one_letter_code
_entity_poly.pdbx_strand_id
1 'polypeptide(L)'
;MADKYNVEEAEALAKRALHLPIAQATPIYEQLLSIYPTSARYWKQYVEAHMAVNNDDATKQIFSRCLLTCLQVPLWQCYIRFIRKVYDKKGAEGQEETTKAFEFMLNYIGTDIASGPIWTEYITFLKSLPALNLNEDLHRKTALRKVYHRAILTPTHHVEQLWKDYENFENSVNRQLAKGLVNEYQPKFNSARAVYRERKKYIEEIDWNMLAVPPTGSSKEETQWVAWKKFLSFEKGNPQRIDTASSTKRIIYAYEQCLMCLYHYPDVWYDYAEWHVKSGTTDAAIKVFQRALKAIPDSEMLKYAYAEMEESRGAIQSAKKLYESILGVSTNSLAHIQFLRFLRRAEGVEAARKYFLDARKSPSCTYHVYIAFATMAFCIDKEPKVAHNIFEEGLKLYMSEPVYILE
;
A
#
# COMPACT_ATOMS: atom_id res chain seq x y z
N MET A 1 -4.90 -23.19 -19.95
CA MET A 1 -5.66 -22.74 -18.76
C MET A 1 -6.18 -21.35 -19.06
N ALA A 2 -7.43 -21.05 -18.74
CA ALA A 2 -7.96 -19.68 -18.90
C ALA A 2 -7.13 -18.73 -18.04
N ASP A 3 -6.80 -17.55 -18.58
CA ASP A 3 -6.11 -16.51 -17.82
C ASP A 3 -7.04 -16.01 -16.72
N LYS A 4 -6.75 -16.38 -15.47
CA LYS A 4 -7.57 -15.98 -14.32
C LYS A 4 -7.59 -14.47 -14.10
N TYR A 5 -6.65 -13.73 -14.69
CA TYR A 5 -6.55 -12.27 -14.59
C TYR A 5 -7.11 -11.55 -15.82
N ASN A 6 -7.92 -12.22 -16.66
CA ASN A 6 -8.57 -11.59 -17.80
C ASN A 6 -9.47 -10.42 -17.36
N VAL A 7 -9.00 -9.20 -17.60
CA VAL A 7 -9.65 -7.95 -17.19
C VAL A 7 -10.98 -7.76 -17.92
N GLU A 8 -11.06 -8.09 -19.22
CA GLU A 8 -12.28 -7.91 -20.01
C GLU A 8 -13.42 -8.79 -19.50
N GLU A 9 -13.11 -10.06 -19.20
CA GLU A 9 -14.07 -10.98 -18.60
C GLU A 9 -14.52 -10.50 -17.22
N ALA A 10 -13.58 -10.06 -16.38
CA ALA A 10 -13.88 -9.53 -15.06
C ALA A 10 -14.82 -8.30 -15.12
N GLU A 11 -14.56 -7.39 -16.06
CA GLU A 11 -15.38 -6.20 -16.27
C GLU A 11 -16.78 -6.55 -16.81
N ALA A 12 -16.88 -7.49 -17.74
CA ALA A 12 -18.15 -8.00 -18.24
C ALA A 12 -18.99 -8.65 -17.11
N LEU A 13 -18.36 -9.45 -16.25
CA LEU A 13 -18.99 -10.07 -15.10
C LEU A 13 -19.48 -9.02 -14.09
N ALA A 14 -18.64 -8.04 -13.75
CA ALA A 14 -19.01 -6.94 -12.86
C ALA A 14 -20.19 -6.13 -13.41
N LYS A 15 -20.17 -5.83 -14.72
CA LYS A 15 -21.28 -5.12 -15.40
C LYS A 15 -22.58 -5.91 -15.36
N ARG A 16 -22.52 -7.23 -15.56
CA ARG A 16 -23.69 -8.11 -15.43
C ARG A 16 -24.22 -8.13 -14.00
N ALA A 17 -23.34 -8.22 -13.00
CA ALA A 17 -23.72 -8.29 -11.58
C ALA A 17 -24.54 -7.07 -11.11
N LEU A 18 -24.31 -5.88 -11.68
CA LEU A 18 -25.07 -4.66 -11.38
C LEU A 18 -26.58 -4.77 -11.66
N HIS A 19 -26.98 -5.66 -12.57
CA HIS A 19 -28.36 -5.81 -13.01
C HIS A 19 -29.04 -7.08 -12.44
N LEU A 20 -28.34 -7.84 -11.60
CA LEU A 20 -28.85 -9.08 -11.02
C LEU A 20 -29.41 -8.85 -9.60
N PRO A 21 -30.38 -9.68 -9.16
CA PRO A 21 -30.78 -9.73 -7.76
C PRO A 21 -29.59 -10.06 -6.85
N ILE A 22 -29.59 -9.54 -5.62
CA ILE A 22 -28.46 -9.68 -4.69
C ILE A 22 -28.01 -11.13 -4.46
N ALA A 23 -28.94 -12.09 -4.44
CA ALA A 23 -28.64 -13.51 -4.28
C ALA A 23 -27.77 -14.07 -5.41
N GLN A 24 -27.94 -13.55 -6.63
CA GLN A 24 -27.15 -13.96 -7.80
C GLN A 24 -25.90 -13.11 -7.99
N ALA A 25 -25.95 -11.83 -7.60
CA ALA A 25 -24.80 -10.92 -7.70
C ALA A 25 -23.71 -11.24 -6.66
N THR A 26 -24.09 -11.67 -5.45
CA THR A 26 -23.17 -12.01 -4.35
C THR A 26 -22.05 -12.97 -4.75
N PRO A 27 -22.33 -14.17 -5.29
CA PRO A 27 -21.25 -15.10 -5.69
C PRO A 27 -20.35 -14.53 -6.79
N ILE A 28 -20.88 -13.69 -7.68
CA ILE A 28 -20.07 -13.03 -8.71
C ILE A 28 -19.08 -12.04 -8.08
N TYR A 29 -19.54 -11.21 -7.13
CA TYR A 29 -18.64 -10.30 -6.41
C TYR A 29 -17.60 -11.03 -5.58
N GLU A 30 -17.98 -12.11 -4.87
CA GLU A 30 -17.02 -12.91 -4.11
C GLU A 30 -15.95 -13.54 -5.02
N GLN A 31 -16.34 -14.02 -6.21
CA GLN A 31 -15.38 -14.49 -7.22
C GLN A 31 -14.46 -13.37 -7.69
N LEU A 32 -15.00 -12.22 -8.11
CA LEU A 32 -14.21 -11.08 -8.58
C LEU A 32 -13.23 -10.58 -7.52
N LEU A 33 -13.67 -10.49 -6.26
CA LEU A 33 -12.85 -9.99 -5.15
C LEU A 33 -11.86 -11.01 -4.62
N SER A 34 -12.05 -12.31 -4.89
CA SER A 34 -11.02 -13.32 -4.66
C SER A 34 -9.81 -13.15 -5.59
N ILE A 35 -10.03 -12.63 -6.81
CA ILE A 35 -9.00 -12.39 -7.82
C ILE A 35 -8.44 -10.96 -7.69
N TYR A 36 -9.31 -9.97 -7.50
CA TYR A 36 -8.99 -8.54 -7.42
C TYR A 36 -9.34 -7.94 -6.05
N PRO A 37 -8.67 -8.39 -4.97
CA PRO A 37 -9.02 -7.99 -3.59
C PRO A 37 -8.83 -6.50 -3.31
N THR A 38 -8.02 -5.81 -4.12
CA THR A 38 -7.74 -4.38 -3.99
C THR A 38 -8.66 -3.48 -4.83
N SER A 39 -9.59 -4.06 -5.62
CA SER A 39 -10.50 -3.29 -6.46
C SER A 39 -11.58 -2.60 -5.64
N ALA A 40 -11.32 -1.35 -5.23
CA ALA A 40 -12.31 -0.53 -4.52
C ALA A 40 -13.60 -0.34 -5.34
N ARG A 41 -13.51 -0.37 -6.67
CA ARG A 41 -14.67 -0.32 -7.57
C ARG A 41 -15.59 -1.52 -7.34
N TYR A 42 -15.05 -2.74 -7.31
CA TYR A 42 -15.84 -3.95 -7.08
C TYR A 42 -16.38 -4.02 -5.66
N TRP A 43 -15.58 -3.63 -4.65
CA TRP A 43 -16.07 -3.51 -3.27
C TRP A 43 -17.23 -2.52 -3.16
N LYS A 44 -17.10 -1.35 -3.80
CA LYS A 44 -18.16 -0.33 -3.80
C LYS A 44 -19.45 -0.88 -4.43
N GLN A 45 -19.36 -1.51 -5.59
CA GLN A 45 -20.52 -2.10 -6.27
C GLN A 45 -21.20 -3.16 -5.40
N TYR A 46 -20.40 -4.01 -4.75
CA TYR A 46 -20.90 -5.06 -3.87
C TYR A 46 -21.63 -4.49 -2.65
N VAL A 47 -21.04 -3.49 -1.99
CA VAL A 47 -21.68 -2.83 -0.85
C VAL A 47 -22.95 -2.09 -1.27
N GLU A 48 -22.92 -1.35 -2.38
CA GLU A 48 -24.10 -0.62 -2.86
C GLU A 48 -25.27 -1.57 -3.18
N ALA A 49 -24.99 -2.76 -3.69
CA ALA A 49 -26.00 -3.78 -3.93
C ALA A 49 -26.67 -4.27 -2.64
N HIS A 50 -25.91 -4.48 -1.54
CA HIS A 50 -26.48 -4.84 -0.23
C HIS A 50 -27.21 -3.68 0.45
N MET A 51 -26.72 -2.45 0.28
CA MET A 51 -27.38 -1.25 0.77
C MET A 51 -28.75 -1.03 0.10
N ALA A 52 -28.87 -1.34 -1.20
CA ALA A 52 -30.10 -1.20 -1.98
C ALA A 52 -31.22 -2.14 -1.48
N VAL A 53 -30.87 -3.31 -0.94
CA VAL A 53 -31.83 -4.26 -0.34
C VAL A 53 -31.99 -4.07 1.18
N ASN A 54 -31.40 -3.01 1.75
CA ASN A 54 -31.43 -2.70 3.19
C ASN A 54 -30.84 -3.81 4.09
N ASN A 55 -29.85 -4.56 3.61
CA ASN A 55 -29.14 -5.54 4.43
C ASN A 55 -27.98 -4.90 5.18
N ASP A 56 -28.30 -4.25 6.30
CA ASP A 56 -27.34 -3.44 7.06
C ASP A 56 -26.24 -4.30 7.73
N ASP A 57 -26.54 -5.53 8.14
CA ASP A 57 -25.57 -6.43 8.76
C ASP A 57 -24.53 -6.93 7.75
N ALA A 58 -24.98 -7.38 6.57
CA ALA A 58 -24.06 -7.75 5.49
C ALA A 58 -23.23 -6.54 5.05
N THR A 59 -23.84 -5.36 4.95
CA THR A 59 -23.13 -4.12 4.60
C THR A 59 -21.98 -3.81 5.57
N LYS A 60 -22.21 -3.92 6.89
CA LYS A 60 -21.16 -3.74 7.91
C LYS A 60 -20.03 -4.77 7.77
N GLN A 61 -20.39 -6.03 7.56
CA GLN A 61 -19.41 -7.11 7.37
C GLN A 61 -18.53 -6.86 6.13
N ILE A 62 -19.11 -6.41 5.02
CA ILE A 62 -18.34 -6.11 3.82
C ILE A 62 -17.39 -4.92 4.06
N PHE A 63 -17.85 -3.82 4.68
CA PHE A 63 -16.97 -2.71 5.03
C PHE A 63 -15.80 -3.14 5.93
N SER A 64 -16.04 -4.05 6.89
CA SER A 64 -14.98 -4.58 7.75
C SER A 64 -13.87 -5.32 7.00
N ARG A 65 -14.19 -5.87 5.81
CA ARG A 65 -13.24 -6.61 4.96
C ARG A 65 -12.40 -5.66 4.09
N CYS A 66 -12.98 -4.55 3.63
CA CYS A 66 -12.38 -3.76 2.54
C CYS A 66 -11.91 -2.35 2.93
N LEU A 67 -12.48 -1.73 3.96
CA LEU A 67 -12.34 -0.28 4.16
C LEU A 67 -10.88 0.14 4.42
N LEU A 68 -10.14 -0.65 5.21
CA LEU A 68 -8.74 -0.38 5.55
C LEU A 68 -7.74 -0.90 4.52
N THR A 69 -8.16 -1.73 3.58
CA THR A 69 -7.32 -2.26 2.50
C THR A 69 -7.53 -1.51 1.19
N CYS A 70 -8.64 -0.80 1.04
CA CYS A 70 -9.02 -0.07 -0.16
C CYS A 70 -9.30 1.39 0.17
N LEU A 71 -8.33 2.26 -0.09
CA LEU A 71 -8.35 3.65 0.36
C LEU A 71 -8.90 4.65 -0.68
N GLN A 72 -9.69 4.20 -1.66
CA GLN A 72 -10.26 5.11 -2.66
C GLN A 72 -11.48 5.87 -2.12
N VAL A 73 -11.49 7.18 -2.34
CA VAL A 73 -12.54 8.12 -1.88
C VAL A 73 -13.98 7.65 -2.16
N PRO A 74 -14.35 7.14 -3.36
CA PRO A 74 -15.73 6.73 -3.65
C PRO A 74 -16.26 5.60 -2.77
N LEU A 75 -15.40 4.67 -2.33
CA LEU A 75 -15.79 3.58 -1.42
C LEU A 75 -16.10 4.12 -0.03
N TRP A 76 -15.26 5.03 0.48
CA TRP A 76 -15.48 5.66 1.77
C TRP A 76 -16.67 6.63 1.76
N GLN A 77 -16.98 7.27 0.63
CA GLN A 77 -18.24 8.01 0.47
C GLN A 77 -19.47 7.08 0.57
N CYS A 78 -19.36 5.84 0.09
CA CYS A 78 -20.40 4.84 0.32
C CYS A 78 -20.55 4.51 1.82
N TYR A 79 -19.42 4.37 2.54
CA TYR A 79 -19.40 4.16 3.98
C TYR A 79 -20.11 5.27 4.76
N ILE A 80 -19.80 6.55 4.50
CA ILE A 80 -20.45 7.63 5.25
C ILE A 80 -21.94 7.74 4.91
N ARG A 81 -22.35 7.48 3.65
CA ARG A 81 -23.77 7.38 3.28
C ARG A 81 -24.49 6.30 4.09
N PHE A 82 -23.86 5.14 4.26
CA PHE A 82 -24.40 4.05 5.07
C PHE A 82 -24.54 4.44 6.55
N ILE A 83 -23.48 5.00 7.15
CA ILE A 83 -23.53 5.43 8.56
C ILE A 83 -24.64 6.47 8.76
N ARG A 84 -24.71 7.48 7.90
CA ARG A 84 -25.77 8.49 7.96
C ARG A 84 -27.16 7.85 7.91
N LYS A 85 -27.41 6.93 6.97
CA LYS A 85 -28.70 6.20 6.87
C LYS A 85 -29.05 5.46 8.17
N VAL A 86 -28.09 4.75 8.77
CA VAL A 86 -28.31 3.93 9.97
C VAL A 86 -28.58 4.78 11.21
N TYR A 87 -27.96 5.95 11.31
CA TYR A 87 -27.98 6.79 12.51
C TYR A 87 -28.87 8.04 12.40
N ASP A 88 -29.44 8.34 11.21
CA ASP A 88 -30.25 9.54 10.94
C ASP A 88 -31.39 9.75 11.96
N LYS A 89 -32.05 8.65 12.37
CA LYS A 89 -33.21 8.68 13.27
C LYS A 89 -32.87 8.55 14.76
N LYS A 90 -31.58 8.55 15.13
CA LYS A 90 -31.12 8.34 16.51
C LYS A 90 -30.84 9.64 17.27
N GLY A 91 -31.28 10.79 16.76
CA GLY A 91 -31.13 12.09 17.44
C GLY A 91 -29.67 12.44 17.73
N ALA A 92 -29.39 12.92 18.94
CA ALA A 92 -28.05 13.38 19.35
C ALA A 92 -26.99 12.26 19.32
N GLU A 93 -27.33 11.04 19.75
CA GLU A 93 -26.43 9.89 19.68
C GLU A 93 -26.04 9.58 18.22
N GLY A 94 -27.02 9.63 17.31
CA GLY A 94 -26.77 9.44 15.89
C GLY A 94 -25.88 10.50 15.26
N GLN A 95 -26.03 11.76 15.70
CA GLN A 95 -25.18 12.87 15.27
C GLN A 95 -23.74 12.71 15.76
N GLU A 96 -23.55 12.26 17.00
CA GLU A 96 -22.22 11.99 17.56
C GLU A 96 -21.51 10.86 16.80
N GLU A 97 -22.19 9.74 16.56
CA GLU A 97 -21.63 8.62 15.80
C GLU A 97 -21.32 8.99 14.34
N THR A 98 -22.17 9.79 13.70
CA THR A 98 -21.89 10.32 12.37
C THR A 98 -20.67 11.24 12.36
N THR A 99 -20.50 12.07 13.40
CA THR A 99 -19.32 12.93 13.57
C THR A 99 -18.05 12.10 13.72
N LYS A 100 -18.08 11.06 14.57
CA LYS A 100 -16.97 10.11 14.74
C LYS A 100 -16.61 9.42 13.43
N ALA A 101 -17.61 9.03 12.63
CA ALA A 101 -17.39 8.42 11.33
C ALA A 101 -16.72 9.36 10.31
N PHE A 102 -17.10 10.64 10.27
CA PHE A 102 -16.41 11.65 9.45
C PHE A 102 -14.95 11.82 9.88
N GLU A 103 -14.69 11.98 11.18
CA GLU A 103 -13.31 12.12 11.69
C GLU A 103 -12.47 10.86 11.42
N PHE A 104 -13.05 9.68 11.59
CA PHE A 104 -12.43 8.40 11.24
C PHE A 104 -12.04 8.38 9.74
N MET A 105 -12.98 8.67 8.84
CA MET A 105 -12.74 8.71 7.40
C MET A 105 -11.64 9.72 7.01
N LEU A 106 -11.69 10.93 7.57
CA LEU A 106 -10.70 11.97 7.30
C LEU A 106 -9.29 11.62 7.81
N ASN A 107 -9.16 10.76 8.82
CA ASN A 107 -7.86 10.27 9.28
C ASN A 107 -7.17 9.34 8.27
N TYR A 108 -7.94 8.63 7.44
CA TYR A 108 -7.39 7.72 6.43
C TYR A 108 -7.27 8.38 5.06
N ILE A 109 -8.34 9.01 4.57
CA ILE A 109 -8.42 9.51 3.20
C ILE A 109 -8.54 11.03 3.11
N GLY A 110 -8.50 11.74 4.24
CA GLY A 110 -8.65 13.20 4.25
C GLY A 110 -7.52 13.97 3.57
N THR A 111 -6.35 13.34 3.36
CA THR A 111 -5.23 13.96 2.62
C THR A 111 -5.29 13.71 1.11
N ASP A 112 -6.23 12.88 0.65
CA ASP A 112 -6.40 12.54 -0.75
C ASP A 112 -6.76 13.77 -1.58
N ILE A 113 -6.25 13.85 -2.81
CA ILE A 113 -6.54 14.96 -3.72
C ILE A 113 -8.03 15.04 -4.09
N ALA A 114 -8.71 13.89 -4.14
CA ALA A 114 -10.13 13.76 -4.40
C ALA A 114 -11.00 13.85 -3.13
N SER A 115 -10.43 14.08 -1.94
CA SER A 115 -11.19 14.14 -0.68
C SER A 115 -12.06 15.40 -0.50
N GLY A 116 -11.94 16.39 -1.38
CA GLY A 116 -12.69 17.66 -1.31
C GLY A 116 -14.20 17.51 -1.01
N PRO A 117 -14.95 16.63 -1.72
CA PRO A 117 -16.36 16.41 -1.45
C PRO A 117 -16.65 15.90 -0.03
N ILE A 118 -15.74 15.16 0.59
CA ILE A 118 -15.88 14.66 1.97
C ILE A 118 -15.84 15.83 2.95
N TRP A 119 -14.90 16.75 2.76
CA TRP A 119 -14.82 17.97 3.55
C TRP A 119 -16.09 18.80 3.42
N THR A 120 -16.58 19.00 2.19
CA THR A 120 -17.82 19.73 1.93
C THR A 120 -19.04 19.06 2.59
N GLU A 121 -19.15 17.73 2.51
CA GLU A 121 -20.23 16.97 3.13
C GLU A 121 -20.18 17.06 4.66
N TYR A 122 -18.99 16.95 5.26
CA TYR A 122 -18.82 17.08 6.72
C TYR A 122 -19.16 18.49 7.21
N ILE A 123 -18.71 19.53 6.50
CA ILE A 123 -19.06 20.93 6.79
C ILE A 123 -20.57 21.14 6.68
N THR A 124 -21.21 20.55 5.67
CA THR A 124 -22.66 20.64 5.47
C THR A 124 -23.42 19.96 6.61
N PHE A 125 -22.94 18.77 7.02
CA PHE A 125 -23.48 18.05 8.16
C PHE A 125 -23.37 18.87 9.45
N LEU A 126 -22.19 19.42 9.78
CA LEU A 126 -22.00 20.26 10.96
C LEU A 126 -22.86 21.53 10.94
N LYS A 127 -23.08 22.13 9.77
CA LYS A 127 -24.01 23.26 9.62
C LYS A 127 -25.47 22.86 9.90
N SER A 128 -25.86 21.64 9.54
CA SER A 128 -27.22 21.13 9.73
C SER A 128 -27.56 20.71 11.17
N LEU A 129 -26.55 20.53 12.02
CA LEU A 129 -26.77 20.19 13.43
C LEU A 129 -27.60 21.28 14.14
N PRO A 130 -28.60 20.90 14.95
CA PRO A 130 -29.43 21.86 15.67
C PRO A 130 -28.56 22.66 16.65
N ALA A 131 -28.86 23.96 16.77
CA ALA A 131 -28.26 24.85 17.76
C ALA A 131 -29.40 25.63 18.43
N LEU A 132 -29.94 25.06 19.51
CA LEU A 132 -31.15 25.56 20.17
C LEU A 132 -30.85 26.75 21.10
N ASN A 133 -29.59 26.87 21.53
CA ASN A 133 -29.12 27.96 22.39
C ASN A 133 -27.80 28.57 21.90
N LEU A 134 -27.45 29.74 22.44
CA LEU A 134 -26.24 30.48 22.06
C LEU A 134 -24.96 29.68 22.31
N ASN A 135 -24.93 28.86 23.37
CA ASN A 135 -23.77 28.05 23.69
C ASN A 135 -23.55 26.95 22.64
N GLU A 136 -24.59 26.22 22.25
CA GLU A 136 -24.54 25.21 21.18
C GLU A 136 -24.13 25.83 19.84
N ASP A 137 -24.64 27.03 19.52
CA ASP A 137 -24.23 27.74 18.32
C ASP A 137 -22.74 28.11 18.32
N LEU A 138 -22.21 28.53 19.47
CA LEU A 138 -20.78 28.82 19.63
C LEU A 138 -19.92 27.56 19.50
N HIS A 139 -20.34 26.43 20.09
CA HIS A 139 -19.65 25.14 19.95
C HIS A 139 -19.66 24.68 18.49
N ARG A 140 -20.80 24.76 17.81
CA ARG A 140 -20.93 24.42 16.39
C ARG A 140 -20.04 25.28 15.50
N LYS A 141 -20.00 26.61 15.72
CA LYS A 141 -19.09 27.52 15.02
C LYS A 141 -17.62 27.19 15.28
N THR A 142 -17.27 26.81 16.50
CA THR A 142 -15.90 26.40 16.86
C THR A 142 -15.50 25.11 16.15
N ALA A 143 -16.39 24.12 16.11
CA ALA A 143 -16.19 22.87 15.38
C ALA A 143 -16.04 23.11 13.87
N LEU A 144 -16.94 23.92 13.27
CA LEU A 144 -16.85 24.31 11.86
C LEU A 144 -15.52 24.99 11.53
N ARG A 145 -15.07 25.94 12.37
CA ARG A 145 -13.79 26.62 12.20
C ARG A 145 -12.63 25.63 12.17
N LYS A 146 -12.60 24.68 13.12
CA LYS A 146 -11.57 23.64 13.19
C LYS A 146 -11.54 22.78 11.92
N VAL A 147 -12.70 22.43 11.38
CA VAL A 147 -12.79 21.65 10.13
C VAL A 147 -12.35 22.48 8.93
N TYR A 148 -12.78 23.73 8.82
CA TYR A 148 -12.34 24.64 7.75
C TYR A 148 -10.81 24.81 7.76
N HIS A 149 -10.21 25.07 8.92
CA HIS A 149 -8.75 25.20 9.06
C HIS A 149 -7.99 23.97 8.56
N ARG A 150 -8.53 22.76 8.75
CA ARG A 150 -7.92 21.55 8.18
C ARG A 150 -8.16 21.44 6.67
N ALA A 151 -9.39 21.71 6.23
CA ALA A 151 -9.80 21.55 4.83
C ALA A 151 -9.05 22.50 3.88
N ILE A 152 -8.91 23.78 4.24
CA ILE A 152 -8.24 24.79 3.41
C ILE A 152 -6.72 24.59 3.30
N LEU A 153 -6.14 23.82 4.21
CA LEU A 153 -4.72 23.46 4.21
C LEU A 153 -4.46 22.13 3.49
N THR A 154 -5.50 21.42 3.09
CA THR A 154 -5.39 20.14 2.39
C THR A 154 -5.39 20.37 0.87
N PRO A 155 -4.34 19.95 0.14
CA PRO A 155 -4.28 20.12 -1.32
C PRO A 155 -5.23 19.20 -2.09
N THR A 156 -6.50 19.60 -2.17
CA THR A 156 -7.58 18.86 -2.87
C THR A 156 -8.05 19.58 -4.13
N HIS A 157 -8.81 18.88 -4.98
CA HIS A 157 -9.50 19.48 -6.13
C HIS A 157 -10.41 20.67 -5.75
N HIS A 158 -10.91 20.69 -4.51
CA HIS A 158 -11.85 21.70 -4.02
C HIS A 158 -11.18 22.80 -3.17
N VAL A 159 -9.84 22.87 -3.13
CA VAL A 159 -9.11 23.79 -2.24
C VAL A 159 -9.56 25.26 -2.40
N GLU A 160 -9.82 25.71 -3.62
CA GLU A 160 -10.32 27.06 -3.92
C GLU A 160 -11.77 27.29 -3.43
N GLN A 161 -12.64 26.29 -3.60
CA GLN A 161 -14.02 26.37 -3.15
C GLN A 161 -14.08 26.39 -1.61
N LEU A 162 -13.30 25.52 -0.95
CA LEU A 162 -13.20 25.46 0.51
C LEU A 162 -12.67 26.78 1.09
N TRP A 163 -11.75 27.44 0.41
CA TRP A 163 -11.26 28.77 0.80
C TRP A 163 -12.37 29.82 0.75
N LYS A 164 -13.10 29.92 -0.36
CA LYS A 164 -14.23 30.85 -0.49
C LYS A 164 -15.29 30.61 0.58
N ASP A 165 -15.61 29.34 0.84
CA ASP A 165 -16.58 28.97 1.87
C ASP A 165 -16.09 29.33 3.28
N TYR A 166 -14.79 29.23 3.54
CA TYR A 166 -14.16 29.66 4.79
C TYR A 166 -14.26 31.18 4.98
N GLU A 167 -13.93 31.97 3.95
CA GLU A 167 -14.07 33.44 3.98
C GLU A 167 -15.50 33.86 4.26
N ASN A 168 -16.47 33.24 3.58
CA ASN A 168 -17.89 33.48 3.81
C ASN A 168 -18.32 33.12 5.24
N PHE A 169 -17.82 31.99 5.76
CA PHE A 169 -18.08 31.55 7.12
C PHE A 169 -17.55 32.56 8.15
N GLU A 170 -16.28 32.97 8.08
CA GLU A 170 -15.73 33.90 9.08
C GLU A 170 -16.41 35.27 9.03
N ASN A 171 -16.73 35.77 7.83
CA ASN A 171 -17.50 37.00 7.66
C ASN A 171 -18.92 36.91 8.24
N SER A 172 -19.54 35.73 8.18
CA SER A 172 -20.85 35.49 8.79
C SER A 172 -20.80 35.39 10.31
N VAL A 173 -19.67 34.94 10.89
CA VAL A 173 -19.51 34.80 12.35
C VAL A 173 -19.14 36.13 12.98
N ASN A 174 -18.10 36.81 12.49
CA ASN A 174 -17.69 38.12 12.97
C ASN A 174 -16.86 38.87 11.90
N ARG A 175 -17.47 39.84 11.22
CA ARG A 175 -16.82 40.64 10.16
C ARG A 175 -15.56 41.38 10.63
N GLN A 176 -15.50 41.83 11.89
CA GLN A 176 -14.34 42.56 12.40
C GLN A 176 -13.13 41.65 12.59
N LEU A 177 -13.34 40.43 13.11
CA LEU A 177 -12.28 39.45 13.32
C LEU A 177 -11.93 38.66 12.05
N ALA A 178 -12.87 38.54 11.10
CA ALA A 178 -12.70 37.77 9.87
C ALA A 178 -11.46 38.18 9.09
N LYS A 179 -11.20 39.49 8.94
CA LYS A 179 -10.04 40.00 8.19
C LYS A 179 -8.71 39.51 8.78
N GLY A 180 -8.59 39.47 10.11
CA GLY A 180 -7.38 38.98 10.78
C GLY A 180 -7.15 37.49 10.53
N LEU A 181 -8.19 36.68 10.74
CA LEU A 181 -8.13 35.23 10.56
C LEU A 181 -7.87 34.84 9.10
N VAL A 182 -8.56 35.47 8.15
CA VAL A 182 -8.36 35.23 6.70
C VAL A 182 -6.92 35.56 6.30
N ASN A 183 -6.40 36.71 6.74
CA ASN A 183 -5.01 37.10 6.44
C ASN A 183 -3.98 36.13 7.04
N GLU A 184 -4.24 35.57 8.22
CA GLU A 184 -3.35 34.59 8.86
C GLU A 184 -3.26 33.28 8.04
N TYR A 185 -4.40 32.81 7.50
CA TYR A 185 -4.47 31.55 6.76
C TYR A 185 -4.19 31.68 5.25
N GLN A 186 -4.31 32.88 4.67
CA GLN A 186 -4.07 33.15 3.25
C GLN A 186 -2.72 32.60 2.73
N PRO A 187 -1.55 32.84 3.37
CA PRO A 187 -0.29 32.28 2.90
C PRO A 187 -0.25 30.75 2.99
N LYS A 188 -0.85 30.17 4.04
CA LYS A 188 -0.90 28.71 4.23
C LYS A 188 -1.78 28.05 3.15
N PHE A 189 -2.93 28.64 2.84
CA PHE A 189 -3.79 28.25 1.71
C PHE A 189 -3.06 28.38 0.37
N ASN A 190 -2.34 29.48 0.13
CA ASN A 190 -1.59 29.67 -1.11
C ASN A 190 -0.55 28.56 -1.32
N SER A 191 0.13 28.12 -0.25
CA SER A 191 1.03 26.97 -0.27
C SER A 191 0.29 25.68 -0.61
N ALA A 192 -0.83 25.38 0.08
CA ALA A 192 -1.64 24.19 -0.19
C ALA A 192 -2.15 24.14 -1.64
N ARG A 193 -2.58 25.28 -2.17
CA ARG A 193 -2.99 25.44 -3.57
C ARG A 193 -1.85 25.20 -4.56
N ALA A 194 -0.65 25.71 -4.28
CA ALA A 194 0.52 25.47 -5.13
C ALA A 194 0.85 23.98 -5.20
N VAL A 195 0.88 23.30 -4.05
CA VAL A 195 1.12 21.85 -4.00
C VAL A 195 0.03 21.07 -4.72
N TYR A 196 -1.23 21.48 -4.60
CA TYR A 196 -2.33 20.87 -5.35
C TYR A 196 -2.07 20.91 -6.86
N ARG A 197 -1.69 22.07 -7.39
CA ARG A 197 -1.41 22.25 -8.82
C ARG A 197 -0.28 21.36 -9.31
N GLU A 198 0.77 21.18 -8.51
CA GLU A 198 1.87 20.29 -8.86
C GLU A 198 1.48 18.82 -8.77
N ARG A 199 0.87 18.42 -7.65
CA ARG A 199 0.40 17.05 -7.43
C ARG A 199 -0.54 16.59 -8.53
N LYS A 200 -1.46 17.46 -8.95
CA LYS A 200 -2.44 17.18 -10.00
C LYS A 200 -1.78 16.66 -11.29
N LYS A 201 -0.63 17.21 -11.68
CA LYS A 201 0.10 16.79 -12.89
C LYS A 201 0.47 15.30 -12.88
N TYR A 202 0.87 14.79 -11.71
CA TYR A 202 1.23 13.37 -11.56
C TYR A 202 -0.01 12.48 -11.48
N ILE A 203 -1.04 12.94 -10.77
CA ILE A 203 -2.29 12.17 -10.56
C ILE A 203 -3.06 11.98 -11.87
N GLU A 204 -2.99 12.94 -12.80
CA GLU A 204 -3.63 12.87 -14.12
C GLU A 204 -2.99 11.83 -15.05
N GLU A 205 -1.75 11.40 -14.80
CA GLU A 205 -1.09 10.32 -15.54
C GLU A 205 -1.52 8.91 -15.07
N ILE A 206 -2.21 8.82 -13.92
CA ILE A 206 -2.55 7.56 -13.25
C ILE A 206 -3.97 7.10 -13.61
N ASP A 207 -4.10 5.83 -14.02
CA ASP A 207 -5.37 5.14 -14.22
C ASP A 207 -5.86 4.53 -12.89
N TRP A 208 -6.72 5.27 -12.20
CA TRP A 208 -7.31 4.86 -10.91
C TRP A 208 -8.26 3.66 -10.98
N ASN A 209 -8.65 3.24 -12.18
CA ASN A 209 -9.53 2.09 -12.40
C ASN A 209 -8.77 0.82 -12.84
N MET A 210 -7.45 0.89 -13.00
CA MET A 210 -6.62 -0.25 -13.36
C MET A 210 -6.74 -1.36 -12.31
N LEU A 211 -7.13 -2.56 -12.75
CA LEU A 211 -7.16 -3.74 -11.91
C LEU A 211 -5.75 -4.25 -11.66
N ALA A 212 -5.50 -4.74 -10.45
CA ALA A 212 -4.24 -5.38 -10.14
C ALA A 212 -4.12 -6.73 -10.85
N VAL A 213 -3.14 -6.81 -11.75
CA VAL A 213 -2.75 -8.03 -12.46
C VAL A 213 -1.24 -8.23 -12.32
N PRO A 214 -0.72 -9.47 -12.40
CA PRO A 214 0.71 -9.72 -12.52
C PRO A 214 1.28 -9.01 -13.76
N PRO A 215 2.53 -8.53 -13.70
CA PRO A 215 3.15 -7.85 -14.82
C PRO A 215 3.22 -8.78 -16.05
N THR A 216 2.60 -8.35 -17.15
CA THR A 216 2.64 -9.03 -18.45
C THR A 216 3.67 -8.42 -19.39
N GLY A 217 4.16 -7.21 -19.06
CA GLY A 217 5.07 -6.44 -19.91
C GLY A 217 4.34 -5.59 -20.96
N SER A 218 3.03 -5.36 -20.78
CA SER A 218 2.27 -4.52 -21.69
C SER A 218 2.69 -3.05 -21.60
N SER A 219 2.62 -2.31 -22.71
CA SER A 219 2.98 -0.89 -22.75
C SER A 219 2.12 -0.03 -21.81
N LYS A 220 0.83 -0.40 -21.64
CA LYS A 220 -0.07 0.28 -20.69
C LYS A 220 0.41 0.10 -19.24
N GLU A 221 0.76 -1.12 -18.86
CA GLU A 221 1.31 -1.42 -17.53
C GLU A 221 2.61 -0.67 -17.26
N GLU A 222 3.55 -0.69 -18.20
CA GLU A 222 4.83 0.00 -18.06
C GLU A 222 4.63 1.51 -17.86
N THR A 223 3.72 2.11 -18.64
CA THR A 223 3.38 3.54 -18.52
C THR A 223 2.83 3.85 -17.13
N GLN A 224 1.91 3.02 -16.62
CA GLN A 224 1.34 3.21 -15.29
C GLN A 224 2.37 2.99 -14.18
N TRP A 225 3.22 1.98 -14.30
CA TRP A 225 4.31 1.73 -13.37
C TRP A 225 5.29 2.91 -13.27
N VAL A 226 5.69 3.50 -14.41
CA VAL A 226 6.52 4.71 -14.44
C VAL A 226 5.80 5.90 -13.80
N ALA A 227 4.51 6.11 -14.11
CA ALA A 227 3.71 7.20 -13.53
C ALA A 227 3.65 7.11 -11.99
N TRP A 228 3.40 5.91 -11.45
CA TRP A 228 3.40 5.67 -10.02
C TRP A 228 4.75 5.91 -9.37
N LYS A 229 5.86 5.47 -9.98
CA LYS A 229 7.21 5.75 -9.46
C LYS A 229 7.52 7.25 -9.38
N LYS A 230 7.14 8.02 -10.40
CA LYS A 230 7.26 9.48 -10.38
C LYS A 230 6.44 10.09 -9.24
N PHE A 231 5.19 9.65 -9.07
CA PHE A 231 4.31 10.15 -8.02
C PHE A 231 4.82 9.81 -6.60
N LEU A 232 5.31 8.58 -6.38
CA LEU A 232 5.92 8.18 -5.11
C LEU A 232 7.17 8.99 -4.80
N SER A 233 8.02 9.24 -5.79
CA SER A 233 9.19 10.12 -5.65
C SER A 233 8.78 11.56 -5.28
N PHE A 234 7.74 12.09 -5.92
CA PHE A 234 7.18 13.40 -5.59
C PHE A 234 6.72 13.48 -4.13
N GLU A 235 5.94 12.50 -3.63
CA GLU A 235 5.48 12.52 -2.23
C GLU A 235 6.63 12.31 -1.23
N LYS A 236 7.63 11.47 -1.54
CA LYS A 236 8.86 11.31 -0.74
C LYS A 236 9.64 12.62 -0.60
N GLY A 237 9.56 13.52 -1.59
CA GLY A 237 10.18 14.84 -1.56
C GLY A 237 9.56 15.83 -0.56
N ASN A 238 8.46 15.46 0.13
CA ASN A 238 7.72 16.32 1.05
C ASN A 238 7.42 17.72 0.48
N PRO A 239 6.72 17.83 -0.67
CA PRO A 239 6.48 19.10 -1.35
C PRO A 239 5.65 20.07 -0.51
N GLN A 240 4.83 19.56 0.43
CA GLN A 240 4.06 20.38 1.37
C GLN A 240 4.90 20.98 2.50
N ARG A 241 6.14 20.52 2.70
CA ARG A 241 7.01 20.91 3.82
C ARG A 241 6.32 20.76 5.18
N ILE A 242 5.58 19.66 5.32
CA ILE A 242 4.91 19.30 6.58
C ILE A 242 5.87 18.56 7.50
N ASP A 243 5.47 18.41 8.76
CA ASP A 243 6.26 17.70 9.77
C ASP A 243 6.50 16.23 9.37
N THR A 244 7.55 15.62 9.94
CA THR A 244 7.98 14.26 9.61
C THR A 244 6.88 13.23 9.82
N ALA A 245 6.05 13.35 10.86
CA ALA A 245 5.00 12.37 11.13
C ALA A 245 3.88 12.46 10.10
N SER A 246 3.46 13.67 9.72
CA SER A 246 2.47 13.88 8.66
C SER A 246 2.99 13.50 7.29
N SER A 247 4.26 13.81 6.98
CA SER A 247 4.93 13.38 5.75
C SER A 247 5.00 11.85 5.64
N THR A 248 5.36 11.17 6.74
CA THR A 248 5.38 9.70 6.83
C THR A 248 4.01 9.11 6.50
N LYS A 249 2.93 9.63 7.11
CA LYS A 249 1.56 9.18 6.82
C LYS A 249 1.19 9.39 5.34
N ARG A 250 1.63 10.50 4.75
CA ARG A 250 1.37 10.83 3.34
C ARG A 250 2.08 9.87 2.38
N ILE A 251 3.33 9.53 2.67
CA ILE A 251 4.12 8.59 1.86
C ILE A 251 3.51 7.18 1.98
N ILE A 252 3.18 6.72 3.19
CA ILE A 252 2.47 5.45 3.41
C ILE A 252 1.17 5.42 2.60
N TYR A 253 0.36 6.49 2.68
CA TYR A 253 -0.87 6.59 1.90
C TYR A 253 -0.63 6.45 0.40
N ALA A 254 0.41 7.10 -0.14
CA ALA A 254 0.74 7.01 -1.57
C ALA A 254 1.14 5.58 -1.98
N TYR A 255 1.88 4.85 -1.14
CA TYR A 255 2.19 3.44 -1.37
C TYR A 255 0.95 2.56 -1.32
N GLU A 256 0.06 2.75 -0.34
CA GLU A 256 -1.16 1.97 -0.25
C GLU A 256 -2.06 2.18 -1.47
N GLN A 257 -2.14 3.41 -2.01
CA GLN A 257 -2.84 3.68 -3.27
C GLN A 257 -2.18 2.99 -4.47
N CYS A 258 -0.84 3.08 -4.57
CA CYS A 258 -0.07 2.41 -5.63
C CYS A 258 -0.33 0.90 -5.64
N LEU A 259 -0.29 0.28 -4.46
CA LEU A 259 -0.55 -1.15 -4.29
C LEU A 259 -1.98 -1.58 -4.61
N MET A 260 -2.92 -0.66 -4.79
CA MET A 260 -4.27 -1.02 -5.25
C MET A 260 -4.29 -1.50 -6.71
N CYS A 261 -3.36 -1.01 -7.54
CA CYS A 261 -3.25 -1.37 -8.96
C CYS A 261 -1.96 -2.12 -9.28
N LEU A 262 -0.87 -1.91 -8.54
CA LEU A 262 0.41 -2.60 -8.71
C LEU A 262 0.64 -3.67 -7.62
N TYR A 263 -0.43 -4.28 -7.12
CA TYR A 263 -0.40 -5.26 -6.03
C TYR A 263 0.53 -6.45 -6.28
N HIS A 264 0.67 -6.85 -7.54
CA HIS A 264 1.48 -8.00 -7.97
C HIS A 264 2.90 -7.63 -8.43
N TYR A 265 3.38 -6.41 -8.13
CA TYR A 265 4.69 -5.92 -8.54
C TYR A 265 5.68 -6.01 -7.37
N PRO A 266 6.66 -6.94 -7.40
CA PRO A 266 7.59 -7.15 -6.29
C PRO A 266 8.45 -5.93 -5.95
N ASP A 267 8.82 -5.13 -6.96
CA ASP A 267 9.68 -3.97 -6.78
C ASP A 267 8.99 -2.84 -6.01
N VAL A 268 7.67 -2.67 -6.16
CA VAL A 268 6.88 -1.70 -5.40
C VAL A 268 6.85 -2.07 -3.92
N TRP A 269 6.61 -3.35 -3.61
CA TRP A 269 6.65 -3.86 -2.23
C TRP A 269 8.05 -3.71 -1.60
N TYR A 270 9.09 -4.02 -2.38
CA TYR A 270 10.47 -3.86 -1.94
C TYR A 270 10.79 -2.39 -1.64
N ASP A 271 10.52 -1.46 -2.55
CA ASP A 271 10.76 -0.02 -2.35
C ASP A 271 9.98 0.51 -1.13
N TYR A 272 8.76 0.03 -0.92
CA TYR A 272 7.96 0.41 0.24
C TYR A 272 8.58 -0.06 1.57
N ALA A 273 8.99 -1.33 1.64
CA ALA A 273 9.62 -1.88 2.83
C ALA A 273 11.01 -1.24 3.08
N GLU A 274 11.79 -1.05 2.03
CA GLU A 274 13.12 -0.42 2.09
C GLU A 274 13.01 1.04 2.57
N TRP A 275 11.99 1.79 2.13
CA TRP A 275 11.71 3.13 2.65
C TRP A 275 11.44 3.11 4.16
N HIS A 276 10.68 2.12 4.67
CA HIS A 276 10.44 1.96 6.10
C HIS A 276 11.73 1.65 6.89
N VAL A 277 12.61 0.81 6.34
CA VAL A 277 13.93 0.49 6.93
C VAL A 277 14.79 1.77 6.99
N LYS A 278 14.90 2.51 5.87
CA LYS A 278 15.66 3.77 5.80
C LYS A 278 15.10 4.86 6.73
N SER A 279 13.79 4.83 6.98
CA SER A 279 13.12 5.75 7.91
C SER A 279 13.21 5.31 9.38
N GLY A 280 13.89 4.20 9.70
CA GLY A 280 14.05 3.69 11.07
C GLY A 280 12.81 2.99 11.64
N THR A 281 11.83 2.66 10.80
CA THR A 281 10.56 2.01 11.20
C THR A 281 10.52 0.53 10.82
N THR A 282 11.51 -0.24 11.28
CA THR A 282 11.73 -1.64 10.87
C THR A 282 10.54 -2.57 11.14
N ASP A 283 9.80 -2.36 12.23
CA ASP A 283 8.62 -3.19 12.52
C ASP A 283 7.47 -2.96 11.53
N ALA A 284 7.39 -1.76 10.94
CA ALA A 284 6.47 -1.50 9.83
C ALA A 284 6.97 -2.18 8.54
N ALA A 285 8.28 -2.14 8.27
CA ALA A 285 8.88 -2.85 7.12
C ALA A 285 8.57 -4.36 7.15
N ILE A 286 8.65 -5.00 8.33
CA ILE A 286 8.27 -6.41 8.52
C ILE A 286 6.82 -6.65 8.09
N LYS A 287 5.89 -5.80 8.55
CA LYS A 287 4.47 -5.92 8.18
C LYS A 287 4.27 -5.77 6.67
N VAL A 288 5.03 -4.88 6.02
CA VAL A 288 5.01 -4.71 4.56
C VAL A 288 5.51 -5.97 3.87
N PHE A 289 6.66 -6.53 4.27
CA PHE A 289 7.17 -7.78 3.68
C PHE A 289 6.22 -8.97 3.89
N GLN A 290 5.63 -9.10 5.08
CA GLN A 290 4.64 -10.15 5.36
C GLN A 290 3.39 -10.03 4.48
N ARG A 291 2.93 -8.79 4.22
CA ARG A 291 1.83 -8.55 3.27
C ARG A 291 2.27 -8.85 1.83
N ALA A 292 3.48 -8.47 1.45
CA ALA A 292 4.04 -8.73 0.13
C ALA A 292 4.12 -10.24 -0.16
N LEU A 293 4.55 -11.06 0.80
CA LEU A 293 4.60 -12.52 0.64
C LEU A 293 3.22 -13.19 0.66
N LYS A 294 2.19 -12.55 1.22
CA LYS A 294 0.80 -12.99 1.04
C LYS A 294 0.27 -12.65 -0.35
N ALA A 295 0.67 -11.50 -0.89
CA ALA A 295 0.28 -11.02 -2.21
C ALA A 295 0.96 -11.82 -3.34
N ILE A 296 2.25 -12.12 -3.16
CA ILE A 296 3.14 -12.72 -4.16
C ILE A 296 4.00 -13.80 -3.47
N PRO A 297 3.41 -14.94 -3.08
CA PRO A 297 4.09 -15.98 -2.30
C PRO A 297 5.26 -16.63 -3.03
N ASP A 298 5.27 -16.59 -4.36
CA ASP A 298 6.30 -17.21 -5.19
C ASP A 298 7.47 -16.27 -5.52
N SER A 299 7.41 -14.99 -5.09
CA SER A 299 8.46 -14.03 -5.39
C SER A 299 9.74 -14.30 -4.57
N GLU A 300 10.73 -14.94 -5.21
CA GLU A 300 12.07 -15.13 -4.64
C GLU A 300 12.73 -13.81 -4.22
N MET A 301 12.62 -12.76 -5.05
CA MET A 301 13.18 -11.43 -4.78
C MET A 301 12.75 -10.90 -3.41
N LEU A 302 11.44 -10.88 -3.15
CA LEU A 302 10.88 -10.45 -1.86
C LEU A 302 11.30 -11.35 -0.70
N LYS A 303 11.41 -12.67 -0.91
CA LYS A 303 11.87 -13.59 0.14
C LYS A 303 13.33 -13.32 0.50
N TYR A 304 14.21 -13.12 -0.47
CA TYR A 304 15.61 -12.76 -0.22
C TYR A 304 15.72 -11.41 0.49
N ALA A 305 15.04 -10.38 -0.01
CA ALA A 305 15.05 -9.06 0.63
C ALA A 305 14.55 -9.11 2.08
N TYR A 306 13.48 -9.89 2.34
CA TYR A 306 12.97 -10.04 3.69
C TYR A 306 13.93 -10.83 4.58
N ALA A 307 14.57 -11.88 4.06
CA ALA A 307 15.56 -12.67 4.79
C ALA A 307 16.79 -11.84 5.17
N GLU A 308 17.31 -11.03 4.25
CA GLU A 308 18.41 -10.09 4.50
C GLU A 308 18.04 -9.05 5.57
N MET A 309 16.81 -8.52 5.53
CA MET A 309 16.33 -7.60 6.55
C MET A 309 16.22 -8.29 7.93
N GLU A 310 15.69 -9.52 8.01
CA GLU A 310 15.62 -10.29 9.26
C GLU A 310 17.03 -10.62 9.80
N GLU A 311 17.96 -10.97 8.91
CA GLU A 311 19.37 -11.20 9.26
C GLU A 311 20.01 -9.92 9.83
N SER A 312 19.78 -8.78 9.20
CA SER A 312 20.36 -7.48 9.62
C SER A 312 19.93 -7.03 11.02
N ARG A 313 18.74 -7.47 11.48
CA ARG A 313 18.23 -7.20 12.83
C ARG A 313 18.55 -8.31 13.84
N GLY A 314 19.34 -9.31 13.44
CA GLY A 314 19.73 -10.44 14.30
C GLY A 314 18.67 -11.53 14.44
N ALA A 315 17.57 -11.50 13.68
CA ALA A 315 16.52 -12.50 13.71
C ALA A 315 16.89 -13.72 12.83
N ILE A 316 18.02 -14.36 13.17
CA ILE A 316 18.67 -15.41 12.36
C ILE A 316 17.73 -16.57 12.04
N GLN A 317 16.93 -17.04 13.01
CA GLN A 317 16.00 -18.16 12.79
C GLN A 317 14.86 -17.80 11.83
N SER A 318 14.43 -16.53 11.81
CA SER A 318 13.43 -16.02 10.89
C SER A 318 13.98 -15.98 9.47
N ALA A 319 15.18 -15.40 9.31
CA ALA A 319 15.91 -15.38 8.05
C ALA A 319 16.15 -16.79 7.49
N LYS A 320 16.57 -17.74 8.34
CA LYS A 320 16.80 -19.14 7.97
C LYS A 320 15.55 -19.78 7.36
N LYS A 321 14.39 -19.63 8.02
CA LYS A 321 13.10 -20.16 7.52
C LYS A 321 12.75 -19.59 6.15
N LEU A 322 13.03 -18.31 5.91
CA LEU A 322 12.79 -17.69 4.60
C LEU A 322 13.67 -18.32 3.52
N TYR A 323 14.98 -18.48 3.76
CA TYR A 323 15.87 -19.15 2.81
C TYR A 323 15.48 -20.63 2.57
N GLU A 324 15.14 -21.37 3.62
CA GLU A 324 14.65 -22.75 3.51
C GLU A 324 13.36 -22.84 2.69
N SER A 325 12.46 -21.86 2.83
CA SER A 325 11.23 -21.80 2.02
C SER A 325 11.50 -21.58 0.53
N ILE A 326 12.59 -20.90 0.17
CA ILE A 326 13.00 -20.73 -1.23
C ILE A 326 13.51 -22.07 -1.77
N LEU A 327 14.38 -22.73 -1.02
CA LEU A 327 14.96 -24.03 -1.39
C LEU A 327 13.89 -25.11 -1.59
N GLY A 328 12.79 -25.08 -0.84
CA GLY A 328 11.70 -26.05 -0.97
C GLY A 328 10.82 -25.88 -2.22
N VAL A 329 10.80 -24.69 -2.84
CA VAL A 329 9.92 -24.37 -3.98
C VAL A 329 10.68 -24.36 -5.30
N SER A 330 11.84 -23.70 -5.34
CA SER A 330 12.67 -23.52 -6.53
C SER A 330 14.13 -23.76 -6.19
N THR A 331 14.47 -25.02 -5.92
CA THR A 331 15.86 -25.40 -5.69
C THR A 331 16.65 -25.15 -6.98
N ASN A 332 17.37 -24.04 -7.02
CA ASN A 332 18.25 -23.66 -8.11
C ASN A 332 19.63 -23.28 -7.53
N SER A 333 20.62 -23.10 -8.40
CA SER A 333 21.98 -22.81 -7.96
C SER A 333 22.09 -21.50 -7.18
N LEU A 334 21.32 -20.47 -7.54
CA LEU A 334 21.30 -19.21 -6.80
C LEU A 334 20.78 -19.42 -5.37
N ALA A 335 19.69 -20.19 -5.19
CA ALA A 335 19.15 -20.49 -3.87
C ALA A 335 20.15 -21.23 -2.97
N HIS A 336 20.88 -22.22 -3.52
CA HIS A 336 21.95 -22.89 -2.78
C HIS A 336 23.06 -21.92 -2.39
N ILE A 337 23.52 -21.06 -3.31
CA ILE A 337 24.58 -20.08 -3.07
C ILE A 337 24.17 -19.08 -1.99
N GLN A 338 22.94 -18.55 -2.05
CA GLN A 338 22.46 -17.58 -1.07
C GLN A 338 22.34 -18.21 0.31
N PHE A 339 21.82 -19.44 0.41
CA PHE A 339 21.73 -20.13 1.69
C PHE A 339 23.11 -20.50 2.27
N LEU A 340 24.07 -20.91 1.42
CA LEU A 340 25.46 -21.14 1.84
C LEU A 340 26.08 -19.88 2.43
N ARG A 341 25.91 -18.73 1.76
CA ARG A 341 26.40 -17.44 2.22
C ARG A 341 25.76 -17.04 3.55
N PHE A 342 24.44 -17.23 3.68
CA PHE A 342 23.72 -17.00 4.94
C PHE A 342 24.25 -17.89 6.07
N LEU A 343 24.32 -19.21 5.89
CA LEU A 343 24.80 -20.14 6.90
C LEU A 343 26.24 -19.79 7.32
N ARG A 344 27.09 -19.40 6.37
CA ARG A 344 28.46 -19.00 6.70
C ARG A 344 28.51 -17.76 7.58
N ARG A 345 27.67 -16.75 7.31
CA ARG A 345 27.59 -15.51 8.10
C ARG A 345 26.96 -15.72 9.46
N ALA A 346 25.90 -16.53 9.54
CA ALA A 346 25.07 -16.66 10.72
C ALA A 346 25.45 -17.83 11.64
N GLU A 347 25.92 -18.94 11.09
CA GLU A 347 26.17 -20.21 11.80
C GLU A 347 27.63 -20.70 11.66
N GLY A 348 28.46 -20.04 10.84
CA GLY A 348 29.89 -20.29 10.71
C GLY A 348 30.30 -21.25 9.58
N VAL A 349 31.62 -21.48 9.46
CA VAL A 349 32.23 -22.27 8.37
C VAL A 349 31.69 -23.70 8.32
N GLU A 350 31.61 -24.36 9.47
CA GLU A 350 31.21 -25.77 9.55
C GLU A 350 29.76 -26.00 9.16
N ALA A 351 28.86 -25.07 9.50
CA ALA A 351 27.46 -25.13 9.07
C ALA A 351 27.34 -25.01 7.54
N ALA A 352 28.06 -24.07 6.94
CA ALA A 352 28.11 -23.90 5.48
C ALA A 352 28.74 -25.13 4.79
N ARG A 353 29.84 -25.68 5.34
CA ARG A 353 30.49 -26.89 4.83
C ARG A 353 29.55 -28.09 4.86
N LYS A 354 28.85 -28.30 5.98
CA LYS A 354 27.86 -29.38 6.12
C LYS A 354 26.76 -29.26 5.07
N TYR A 355 26.22 -28.05 4.88
CA TYR A 355 25.19 -27.83 3.87
C TYR A 355 25.70 -27.98 2.44
N PHE A 356 26.93 -27.54 2.13
CA PHE A 356 27.53 -27.74 0.81
C PHE A 356 27.60 -29.22 0.44
N LEU A 357 28.04 -30.07 1.37
CA LEU A 357 28.08 -31.53 1.16
C LEU A 357 26.70 -32.14 0.88
N ASP A 358 25.64 -31.55 1.44
CA ASP A 358 24.27 -31.96 1.17
C ASP A 358 23.76 -31.44 -0.18
N ALA A 359 23.97 -30.14 -0.45
CA ALA A 359 23.59 -29.49 -1.70
C ALA A 359 24.18 -30.20 -2.93
N ARG A 360 25.41 -30.73 -2.86
CA ARG A 360 26.05 -31.54 -3.92
C ARG A 360 25.25 -32.78 -4.35
N LYS A 361 24.39 -33.30 -3.48
CA LYS A 361 23.55 -34.47 -3.78
C LYS A 361 22.26 -34.07 -4.51
N SER A 362 21.93 -32.78 -4.52
CA SER A 362 20.73 -32.28 -5.18
C SER A 362 20.92 -32.26 -6.71
N PRO A 363 19.93 -32.73 -7.49
CA PRO A 363 19.93 -32.60 -8.94
C PRO A 363 20.01 -31.14 -9.44
N SER A 364 19.61 -30.18 -8.60
CA SER A 364 19.65 -28.74 -8.89
C SER A 364 21.00 -28.06 -8.67
N CYS A 365 21.98 -28.80 -8.16
CA CYS A 365 23.31 -28.28 -7.87
C CYS A 365 24.13 -28.24 -9.16
N THR A 366 24.50 -27.05 -9.61
CA THR A 366 25.38 -26.85 -10.76
C THR A 366 26.78 -26.43 -10.31
N TYR A 367 27.71 -26.35 -11.27
CA TYR A 367 29.08 -25.90 -11.04
C TYR A 367 29.19 -24.54 -10.33
N HIS A 368 28.20 -23.65 -10.50
CA HIS A 368 28.16 -22.34 -9.82
C HIS A 368 28.21 -22.46 -8.29
N VAL A 369 27.64 -23.52 -7.72
CA VAL A 369 27.64 -23.76 -6.26
C VAL A 369 29.05 -24.12 -5.78
N TYR A 370 29.81 -24.88 -6.59
CA TYR A 370 31.21 -25.24 -6.32
C TYR A 370 32.09 -24.00 -6.36
N ILE A 371 31.99 -23.19 -7.42
CA ILE A 371 32.72 -21.93 -7.55
C ILE A 371 32.43 -21.05 -6.34
N ALA A 372 31.16 -20.78 -6.04
CA ALA A 372 30.78 -19.90 -4.94
C ALA A 372 31.34 -20.36 -3.59
N PHE A 373 31.27 -21.66 -3.28
CA PHE A 373 31.80 -22.19 -2.02
C PHE A 373 33.33 -22.18 -1.97
N ALA A 374 34.01 -22.50 -3.07
CA ALA A 374 35.47 -22.41 -3.17
C ALA A 374 35.98 -20.97 -3.03
N THR A 375 35.33 -20.01 -3.69
CA THR A 375 35.64 -18.58 -3.56
C THR A 375 35.43 -18.10 -2.13
N MET A 376 34.36 -18.54 -1.45
CA MET A 376 34.16 -18.23 -0.02
C MET A 376 35.30 -18.78 0.83
N ALA A 377 35.68 -20.04 0.65
CA ALA A 377 36.77 -20.67 1.39
C ALA A 377 38.11 -19.94 1.17
N PHE A 378 38.40 -19.51 -0.06
CA PHE A 378 39.63 -18.80 -0.38
C PHE A 378 39.62 -17.34 0.11
N CYS A 379 38.61 -16.56 -0.31
CA CYS A 379 38.59 -15.11 -0.11
C CYS A 379 38.21 -14.73 1.32
N ILE A 380 37.29 -15.47 1.94
CA ILE A 380 36.72 -15.13 3.25
C ILE A 380 37.39 -15.96 4.34
N ASP A 381 37.44 -17.28 4.18
CA ASP A 381 37.93 -18.18 5.23
C ASP A 381 39.45 -18.32 5.25
N LYS A 382 40.13 -17.83 4.21
CA LYS A 382 41.60 -17.90 4.03
C LYS A 382 42.12 -19.34 4.05
N GLU A 383 41.35 -20.28 3.51
CA GLU A 383 41.70 -21.70 3.39
C GLU A 383 41.98 -22.10 1.92
N PRO A 384 43.16 -21.76 1.36
CA PRO A 384 43.45 -22.01 -0.05
C PRO A 384 43.50 -23.49 -0.43
N LYS A 385 43.95 -24.35 0.49
CA LYS A 385 43.94 -25.81 0.28
C LYS A 385 42.53 -26.36 0.15
N VAL A 386 41.59 -25.84 0.94
CA VAL A 386 40.18 -26.28 0.90
C VAL A 386 39.54 -25.81 -0.39
N ALA A 387 39.77 -24.55 -0.79
CA ALA A 387 39.30 -24.02 -2.06
C ALA A 387 39.83 -24.84 -3.25
N HIS A 388 41.13 -25.13 -3.30
CA HIS A 388 41.73 -25.97 -4.34
C HIS A 388 41.08 -27.36 -4.42
N ASN A 389 40.87 -28.02 -3.27
CA ASN A 389 40.21 -29.32 -3.23
C ASN A 389 38.76 -29.26 -3.74
N ILE A 390 38.02 -28.18 -3.45
CA ILE A 390 36.65 -28.01 -3.95
C ILE A 390 36.66 -27.84 -5.48
N PHE A 391 37.60 -27.07 -6.03
CA PHE A 391 37.73 -26.90 -7.48
C PHE A 391 38.10 -28.20 -8.20
N GLU A 392 39.05 -28.97 -7.65
CA GLU A 392 39.40 -30.31 -8.16
C GLU A 392 38.20 -31.26 -8.16
N GLU A 393 37.40 -31.25 -7.09
CA GLU A 393 36.18 -32.05 -7.01
C GLU A 393 35.11 -31.63 -8.01
N GLY A 394 34.93 -30.33 -8.24
CA GLY A 394 34.00 -29.84 -9.26
C GLY A 394 34.50 -30.11 -10.68
N LEU A 395 35.82 -30.10 -10.92
CA LEU A 395 36.41 -30.38 -12.23
C LEU A 395 36.11 -31.80 -12.71
N LYS A 396 36.08 -32.77 -11.79
CA LYS A 396 35.69 -34.16 -12.10
C LYS A 396 34.27 -34.28 -12.66
N LEU A 397 33.39 -33.35 -12.30
CA LEU A 397 31.96 -33.37 -12.67
C LEU A 397 31.64 -32.43 -13.85
N TYR A 398 32.35 -31.31 -13.94
CA TYR A 398 32.03 -30.21 -14.85
C TYR A 398 33.18 -29.87 -15.82
N MET A 399 34.03 -30.86 -16.12
CA MET A 399 35.15 -30.71 -17.07
C MET A 399 34.71 -30.29 -18.48
N SER A 400 33.45 -30.53 -18.85
CA SER A 400 32.90 -30.12 -20.13
C SER A 400 32.38 -28.69 -20.16
N GLU A 401 32.28 -28.01 -19.01
CA GLU A 401 31.74 -26.66 -18.89
C GLU A 401 32.86 -25.62 -19.04
N PRO A 402 32.96 -24.89 -20.17
CA PRO A 402 34.08 -23.98 -20.41
C PRO A 402 34.15 -22.85 -19.39
N VAL A 403 32.98 -22.38 -18.93
CA VAL A 403 32.88 -21.32 -17.91
C VAL A 403 33.46 -21.79 -16.57
N TYR A 404 33.31 -23.06 -16.22
CA TYR A 404 33.89 -23.61 -15.00
C TYR A 404 35.42 -23.70 -15.07
N ILE A 405 35.99 -24.00 -16.25
CA ILE A 405 37.45 -24.09 -16.43
C ILE A 405 38.12 -22.72 -16.36
N LEU A 406 37.39 -21.66 -16.76
CA LEU A 406 37.91 -20.29 -16.76
C LEU A 406 38.00 -19.65 -15.37
N GLU A 407 37.23 -20.17 -14.41
CA GLU A 407 37.14 -19.71 -13.02
C GLU A 407 38.13 -20.46 -12.12
#